data_AF-A0AB72ZG24-F1
#
_entry.id   AF-A0AB72ZG24-F1
#
_cell.length_a   1.000
_cell.length_b   1.000
_cell.length_c   1.000
_cell.angle_alpha   90.00
_cell.angle_beta   90.00
_cell.angle_gamma   90.00
#
_symmetry.space_group_name_H-M   'P 1'
#
loop_
_entity.id
_entity.type
_entity.pdbx_description
1 polymer ?
#
loop_
_entity_poly.entity_id
_entity_poly.type
_entity_poly.pdbx_seq_one_letter_code
_entity_poly.pdbx_strand_id
1 'polypeptide(L)'
;FGFRHPHPVREFCVQYQESDFDFIQRLTAEEGIFYYFEFSAGKNTVVYADDVGSLPKGASLPYNPNVAAQAQELSITTFTRSAQVRPAMVQLKDYTFKNPNWAAAFSEQSGELQNQRPDYEHFDFPGRFKDAQHGQDFTRYRL
;
A
#
# COMPACT_ATOMS: atom_id res chain seq x y z
N PHE A 1 -14.84 7.34 -0.06
CA PHE A 1 -13.42 7.41 -0.44
C PHE A 1 -12.72 8.33 0.54
N GLY A 2 -11.58 7.92 1.08
CA GLY A 2 -10.76 8.68 2.03
C GLY A 2 -9.38 9.02 1.46
N PHE A 3 -9.32 9.42 0.19
CA PHE A 3 -8.06 9.67 -0.52
C PHE A 3 -7.41 10.98 -0.09
N ARG A 4 -6.09 10.97 0.07
CA ARG A 4 -5.28 12.15 0.43
C ARG A 4 -4.28 12.55 -0.66
N HIS A 5 -4.00 11.65 -1.60
CA HIS A 5 -3.14 11.87 -2.74
C HIS A 5 -3.97 11.92 -4.03
N PRO A 6 -3.50 12.64 -5.05
CA PRO A 6 -4.14 12.60 -6.36
C PRO A 6 -3.89 11.25 -7.03
N HIS A 7 -4.94 10.65 -7.60
CA HIS A 7 -4.87 9.45 -8.44
C HIS A 7 -5.32 9.83 -9.86
N PRO A 8 -4.38 10.18 -10.76
CA PRO A 8 -4.74 10.68 -12.08
C PRO A 8 -5.47 9.65 -12.93
N VAL A 9 -6.26 10.15 -13.88
CA VAL A 9 -7.01 9.31 -14.82
C VAL A 9 -6.05 8.59 -15.75
N ARG A 10 -6.26 7.28 -15.93
CA ARG A 10 -5.51 6.46 -16.89
C ARG A 10 -5.96 6.80 -18.31
N GLU A 11 -5.01 7.00 -19.22
CA GLU A 11 -5.28 7.14 -20.66
C GLU A 11 -5.95 5.88 -21.23
N PHE A 12 -5.54 4.70 -20.74
CA PHE A 12 -6.07 3.41 -21.15
C PHE A 12 -5.97 2.39 -20.03
N CYS A 13 -7.01 1.57 -19.86
CA CYS A 13 -7.06 0.49 -18.88
C CYS A 13 -7.98 -0.62 -19.39
N VAL A 14 -7.56 -1.87 -19.23
CA VAL A 14 -8.30 -3.04 -19.69
C VAL A 14 -8.40 -4.06 -18.57
N GLN A 15 -9.59 -4.66 -18.47
CA GLN A 15 -9.83 -5.90 -17.74
C GLN A 15 -9.76 -7.06 -18.73
N TYR A 16 -8.79 -7.95 -18.57
CA TYR A 16 -8.57 -9.05 -19.52
C TYR A 16 -8.38 -10.38 -18.80
N GLN A 17 -9.30 -11.32 -19.05
CA GLN A 17 -9.28 -12.67 -18.46
C GLN A 17 -9.13 -12.70 -16.93
N GLU A 18 -9.68 -11.69 -16.26
CA GLU A 18 -9.68 -11.57 -14.80
C GLU A 18 -11.08 -11.21 -14.30
N SER A 19 -11.42 -11.61 -13.08
CA SER A 19 -12.71 -11.25 -12.47
C SER A 19 -12.77 -9.75 -12.15
N ASP A 20 -13.98 -9.22 -11.96
CA ASP A 20 -14.15 -7.82 -11.55
C ASP A 20 -13.43 -7.51 -10.23
N PHE A 21 -13.40 -8.49 -9.32
CA PHE A 21 -12.70 -8.35 -8.05
C PHE A 21 -11.18 -8.29 -8.25
N ASP A 22 -10.62 -9.20 -9.04
CA ASP A 22 -9.17 -9.21 -9.31
C ASP A 22 -8.73 -7.94 -10.05
N PHE A 23 -9.56 -7.44 -10.97
CA PHE A 23 -9.34 -6.20 -11.67
C PHE A 23 -9.24 -5.01 -10.70
N ILE A 24 -10.20 -4.88 -9.78
CA ILE A 24 -10.20 -3.81 -8.78
C ILE A 24 -8.99 -3.96 -7.85
N GLN A 25 -8.70 -5.16 -7.35
CA GLN A 25 -7.55 -5.42 -6.47
C GLN A 25 -6.24 -5.00 -7.11
N ARG A 26 -6.05 -5.39 -8.38
CA ARG A 26 -4.86 -5.05 -9.15
C ARG A 26 -4.72 -3.54 -9.31
N LEU A 27 -5.79 -2.84 -9.67
CA LEU A 27 -5.76 -1.38 -9.84
C LEU A 27 -5.54 -0.64 -8.52
N THR A 28 -6.18 -1.07 -7.43
CA THR A 28 -5.99 -0.42 -6.12
C THR A 28 -4.58 -0.65 -5.60
N ALA A 29 -4.02 -1.85 -5.76
CA ALA A 29 -2.64 -2.13 -5.38
C ALA A 29 -1.63 -1.30 -6.20
N GLU A 30 -1.85 -1.12 -7.51
CA GLU A 30 -1.01 -0.25 -8.36
C GLU A 30 -1.00 1.21 -7.87
N GLU A 31 -2.13 1.68 -7.35
CA GLU A 31 -2.31 3.06 -6.85
C GLU A 31 -2.02 3.21 -5.35
N GLY A 32 -1.52 2.18 -4.67
CA GLY A 32 -1.29 2.24 -3.21
C GLY A 32 -2.58 2.41 -2.40
N ILE A 33 -3.74 2.07 -2.98
CA ILE A 33 -5.06 2.14 -2.36
C ILE A 33 -5.34 0.81 -1.66
N PHE A 34 -5.72 0.88 -0.39
CA PHE A 34 -6.29 -0.21 0.38
C PHE A 34 -7.78 0.05 0.67
N TYR A 35 -8.46 -0.93 1.25
CA TYR A 35 -9.84 -0.75 1.71
C TYR A 35 -10.13 -1.49 3.00
N TYR A 36 -11.18 -1.05 3.68
CA TYR A 36 -11.75 -1.70 4.85
C TYR A 36 -13.29 -1.63 4.81
N PHE A 37 -13.94 -2.35 5.72
CA PHE A 37 -15.39 -2.38 5.83
C PHE A 37 -15.85 -1.64 7.08
N GLU A 38 -16.86 -0.79 6.90
CA GLU A 38 -17.62 -0.19 7.99
C GLU A 38 -18.99 -0.84 8.09
N PHE A 39 -19.33 -1.25 9.31
CA PHE A 39 -20.59 -1.89 9.64
C PHE A 39 -21.38 -0.95 10.55
N SER A 40 -22.47 -0.37 10.06
CA SER A 40 -23.30 0.56 10.84
C SER A 40 -24.76 0.44 10.46
N ALA A 41 -25.64 0.36 11.47
CA ALA A 41 -27.10 0.37 11.33
C ALA A 41 -27.65 -0.59 10.26
N GLY A 42 -27.07 -1.80 10.17
CA GLY A 42 -27.48 -2.82 9.18
C GLY A 42 -26.99 -2.58 7.75
N LYS A 43 -26.12 -1.59 7.53
CA LYS A 43 -25.44 -1.31 6.26
C LYS A 43 -23.97 -1.68 6.35
N ASN A 44 -23.48 -2.32 5.29
CA ASN A 44 -22.07 -2.63 5.11
C ASN A 44 -21.52 -1.69 4.02
N THR A 45 -20.47 -0.94 4.32
CA THR A 45 -19.86 0.02 3.39
C THR A 45 -18.40 -0.34 3.19
N VAL A 46 -17.97 -0.40 1.93
CA VAL A 46 -16.54 -0.52 1.58
C VAL A 46 -15.95 0.89 1.51
N VAL A 47 -14.87 1.12 2.24
CA VAL A 47 -14.15 2.40 2.25
C VAL A 47 -12.76 2.19 1.68
N TYR A 48 -12.50 2.82 0.54
CA TYR A 48 -11.16 2.88 -0.07
C TYR A 48 -10.39 4.10 0.45
N ALA A 49 -9.11 3.87 0.74
CA ALA A 49 -8.18 4.82 1.34
C ALA A 49 -6.75 4.57 0.83
N ASP A 50 -5.91 5.62 0.83
CA ASP A 50 -4.53 5.61 0.35
C ASP A 50 -3.52 6.06 1.43
N ASP A 51 -4.03 6.44 2.60
CA ASP A 51 -3.25 6.96 3.72
C ASP A 51 -3.85 6.52 5.05
N VAL A 52 -3.00 6.07 5.97
CA VAL A 52 -3.40 5.57 7.29
C VAL A 52 -4.10 6.63 8.15
N GLY A 53 -3.85 7.92 7.92
CA GLY A 53 -4.55 8.97 8.65
C GLY A 53 -6.02 9.11 8.27
N SER A 54 -6.48 8.49 7.18
CA SER A 54 -7.90 8.38 6.85
C SER A 54 -8.64 7.30 7.65
N LEU A 55 -7.89 6.45 8.38
CA LEU A 55 -8.48 5.41 9.21
C LEU A 55 -9.18 6.02 10.43
N PRO A 56 -10.35 5.51 10.82
CA PRO A 56 -10.99 5.90 12.06
C PRO A 56 -10.10 5.51 13.26
N LYS A 57 -10.13 6.33 14.31
CA LYS A 57 -9.46 5.97 15.56
C LYS A 57 -10.15 4.77 16.18
N GLY A 58 -9.37 3.72 16.46
CA GLY A 58 -9.84 2.52 17.16
C GLY A 58 -10.07 2.75 18.66
N ALA A 59 -10.65 1.75 19.31
CA ALA A 59 -10.83 1.74 20.76
C ALA A 59 -9.47 1.58 21.47
N SER A 60 -9.34 2.20 22.64
CA SER A 60 -8.23 1.92 23.56
C SER A 60 -8.59 0.69 24.39
N LEU A 61 -7.75 -0.34 24.33
CA LEU A 61 -7.94 -1.58 25.09
C LEU A 61 -6.73 -1.81 26.01
N PRO A 62 -6.93 -2.18 27.28
CA PRO A 62 -5.85 -2.55 28.18
C PRO A 62 -5.17 -3.85 27.74
N TYR A 63 -3.91 -4.01 28.12
CA TYR A 63 -3.18 -5.28 27.98
C TYR A 63 -3.21 -6.04 29.30
N ASN A 64 -3.75 -7.27 29.28
CA ASN A 64 -3.81 -8.18 30.41
C ASN A 64 -3.30 -9.57 30.00
N PRO A 65 -2.04 -9.95 30.30
CA PRO A 65 -1.50 -11.26 29.95
C PRO A 65 -2.05 -12.41 30.82
N ASN A 66 -2.77 -12.12 31.90
CA ASN A 66 -3.28 -13.14 32.81
C ASN A 66 -4.63 -13.69 32.33
N VAL A 67 -4.57 -14.69 31.45
CA VAL A 67 -5.75 -15.36 30.87
C VAL A 67 -6.57 -16.14 31.93
N ALA A 68 -5.95 -16.52 33.05
CA ALA A 68 -6.62 -17.26 34.13
C ALA A 68 -7.45 -16.35 35.05
N ALA A 69 -7.14 -15.05 35.10
CA ALA A 69 -7.97 -14.08 35.79
C ALA A 69 -9.17 -13.71 34.91
N GLN A 70 -10.37 -13.77 35.47
CA GLN A 70 -11.57 -13.34 34.77
C GLN A 70 -11.44 -11.85 34.43
N ALA A 71 -11.28 -11.53 33.14
CA ALA A 71 -11.16 -10.16 32.68
C ALA A 71 -12.47 -9.41 32.97
N GLN A 72 -12.37 -8.27 33.65
CA GLN A 72 -13.52 -7.41 33.98
C GLN A 72 -13.93 -6.51 32.80
N GLU A 73 -13.07 -6.37 31.80
CA GLU A 73 -13.24 -5.55 30.62
C GLU A 73 -12.60 -6.21 29.39
N LEU A 74 -12.91 -5.72 28.19
CA LEU A 74 -12.28 -6.17 26.95
C LEU A 74 -10.79 -5.80 26.96
N SER A 75 -9.91 -6.78 26.78
CA SER A 75 -8.46 -6.59 26.88
C SER A 75 -7.68 -7.41 25.85
N ILE A 76 -6.48 -6.94 25.48
CA ILE A 76 -5.51 -7.70 24.70
C ILE A 76 -4.76 -8.64 25.65
N THR A 77 -4.59 -9.90 25.29
CA THR A 77 -3.94 -10.91 26.17
C THR A 77 -2.59 -11.40 25.66
N THR A 78 -2.25 -11.16 24.41
CA THR A 78 -0.98 -11.59 23.81
C THR A 78 -0.50 -10.57 22.79
N PHE A 79 0.81 -10.36 22.75
CA PHE A 79 1.48 -9.57 21.73
C PHE A 79 2.64 -10.38 21.14
N THR A 80 2.75 -10.42 19.82
CA THR A 80 3.85 -11.09 19.12
C THR A 80 4.44 -10.14 18.11
N ARG A 81 5.77 -10.03 18.09
CA ARG A 81 6.51 -9.21 17.14
C ARG A 81 7.31 -10.11 16.20
N SER A 82 7.13 -9.92 14.90
CA SER A 82 7.96 -10.52 13.86
C SER A 82 8.71 -9.44 13.09
N ALA A 83 9.83 -9.80 12.48
CA ALA A 83 10.60 -8.94 11.59
C ALA A 83 11.10 -9.79 10.40
N GLN A 84 11.16 -9.19 9.23
CA GLN A 84 11.59 -9.83 7.99
C GLN A 84 12.43 -8.84 7.17
N VAL A 85 13.49 -9.33 6.53
CA VAL A 85 14.26 -8.53 5.56
C VAL A 85 13.40 -8.26 4.33
N ARG A 86 13.38 -7.00 3.87
CA ARG A 86 12.65 -6.52 2.69
C ARG A 86 13.58 -5.75 1.76
N PRO A 87 13.21 -5.52 0.49
CA PRO A 87 13.97 -4.61 -0.38
C PRO A 87 14.26 -3.29 0.33
N ALA A 88 15.51 -2.85 0.28
CA ALA A 88 15.95 -1.58 0.81
C ALA A 88 15.71 -0.45 -0.18
N MET A 89 15.62 -0.77 -1.47
CA MET A 89 15.36 0.18 -2.55
C MET A 89 14.48 -0.47 -3.62
N VAL A 90 13.55 0.28 -4.19
CA VAL A 90 12.84 -0.08 -5.42
C VAL A 90 13.26 0.88 -6.52
N GLN A 91 13.57 0.35 -7.71
CA GLN A 91 13.81 1.14 -8.91
C GLN A 91 12.87 0.68 -10.03
N LEU A 92 12.05 1.59 -10.55
CA LEU A 92 11.17 1.32 -11.68
C LEU A 92 11.64 2.06 -12.92
N LYS A 93 11.55 1.41 -14.08
CA LYS A 93 11.87 2.01 -15.38
C LYS A 93 10.75 1.80 -16.40
N ASP A 94 10.51 2.78 -17.27
CA ASP A 94 9.58 2.65 -18.41
C ASP A 94 10.16 3.30 -19.68
N TYR A 95 9.40 3.28 -20.76
CA TYR A 95 9.69 3.93 -22.02
C TYR A 95 8.44 4.58 -22.60
N THR A 96 8.60 5.77 -23.18
CA THR A 96 7.53 6.44 -23.94
C THR A 96 8.05 6.93 -25.28
N PHE A 97 7.37 6.53 -26.36
CA PHE A 97 7.71 6.96 -27.71
C PHE A 97 7.50 8.47 -27.91
N LYS A 98 6.65 9.12 -27.09
CA LYS A 98 6.41 10.57 -27.13
C LYS A 98 7.64 11.36 -26.65
N ASN A 99 8.53 10.75 -25.88
CA ASN A 99 9.79 11.34 -25.42
C ASN A 99 10.85 10.25 -25.21
N PRO A 100 11.46 9.73 -26.29
CA PRO A 100 12.34 8.56 -26.23
C PRO A 100 13.65 8.80 -25.46
N ASN A 101 14.04 10.07 -25.27
CA ASN A 101 15.26 10.44 -24.53
C ASN A 101 15.00 10.63 -23.03
N TRP A 102 13.75 10.60 -22.58
CA TRP A 102 13.45 10.66 -21.17
C TRP A 102 13.87 9.36 -20.48
N ALA A 103 14.70 9.48 -19.44
CA ALA A 103 15.25 8.32 -18.74
C ALA A 103 14.16 7.42 -18.12
N ALA A 104 13.01 8.01 -17.78
CA ALA A 104 11.83 7.33 -17.24
C ALA A 104 12.20 6.30 -16.16
N ALA A 105 13.08 6.69 -15.23
CA ALA A 105 13.60 5.84 -14.17
C ALA A 105 13.41 6.57 -12.83
N PHE A 106 12.80 5.88 -11.87
CA PHE A 106 12.47 6.39 -10.54
C PHE A 106 12.93 5.40 -9.48
N SER A 107 13.39 5.90 -8.34
CA SER A 107 13.90 5.09 -7.24
C SER A 107 13.40 5.61 -5.90
N GLU A 108 13.04 4.71 -5.00
CA GLU A 108 12.68 5.02 -3.61
C GLU A 108 13.53 4.15 -2.68
N GLN A 109 14.14 4.77 -1.67
CA GLN A 109 14.98 4.11 -0.66
C GLN A 109 14.22 4.06 0.67
N SER A 110 14.26 2.91 1.35
CA SER A 110 13.65 2.75 2.67
C SER A 110 14.38 3.56 3.74
N GLY A 111 13.62 4.21 4.62
CA GLY A 111 14.15 4.97 5.76
C GLY A 111 14.55 4.12 6.97
N GLU A 112 14.04 2.88 7.09
CA GLU A 112 14.19 2.05 8.30
C GLU A 112 15.06 0.82 8.05
N LEU A 113 16.39 1.03 8.00
CA LEU A 113 17.35 -0.01 7.61
C LEU A 113 18.23 -0.53 8.77
N GLN A 114 17.90 -0.22 10.02
CA GLN A 114 18.75 -0.51 11.18
C GLN A 114 19.12 -2.00 11.34
N ASN A 115 18.25 -2.90 10.88
CA ASN A 115 18.42 -4.36 11.02
C ASN A 115 18.63 -5.09 9.68
N GLN A 116 18.95 -4.37 8.61
CA GLN A 116 19.20 -4.96 7.29
C GLN A 116 20.26 -4.17 6.51
N ARG A 117 20.71 -4.72 5.38
CA ARG A 117 21.63 -3.99 4.51
C ARG A 117 20.88 -2.97 3.65
N PRO A 118 21.52 -1.84 3.30
CA PRO A 118 20.89 -0.81 2.48
C PRO A 118 20.91 -1.08 0.97
N ASP A 119 21.64 -2.11 0.54
CA ASP A 119 21.97 -2.41 -0.86
C ASP A 119 21.06 -3.47 -1.50
N TYR A 120 20.00 -3.91 -0.81
CA TYR A 120 19.06 -4.87 -1.38
C TYR A 120 18.06 -4.18 -2.30
N GLU A 121 18.41 -4.06 -3.57
CA GLU A 121 17.58 -3.42 -4.60
C GLU A 121 16.58 -4.39 -5.24
N HIS A 122 15.37 -3.89 -5.49
CA HIS A 122 14.40 -4.48 -6.41
C HIS A 122 14.21 -3.58 -7.63
N PHE A 123 14.64 -4.05 -8.80
CA PHE A 123 14.45 -3.38 -10.08
C PHE A 123 13.31 -4.03 -10.87
N ASP A 124 12.45 -3.22 -11.51
CA ASP A 124 11.42 -3.71 -12.42
C ASP A 124 11.24 -2.84 -13.68
N PHE A 125 10.92 -3.52 -14.79
CA PHE A 125 10.59 -2.94 -16.09
C PHE A 125 9.60 -3.86 -16.82
N PRO A 126 8.48 -3.35 -17.36
CA PRO A 126 8.07 -1.94 -17.40
C PRO A 126 7.41 -1.45 -16.10
N GLY A 127 7.68 -0.21 -15.71
CA GLY A 127 7.16 0.44 -14.51
C GLY A 127 5.70 0.90 -14.60
N ARG A 128 5.11 0.90 -15.81
CA ARG A 128 3.72 1.23 -16.14
C ARG A 128 3.30 2.68 -15.93
N PHE A 129 4.25 3.61 -16.00
CA PHE A 129 4.00 5.06 -15.93
C PHE A 129 4.41 5.75 -17.23
N LYS A 130 3.82 6.93 -17.48
CA LYS A 130 4.13 7.77 -18.66
C LYS A 130 4.52 9.21 -18.32
N ASP A 131 4.49 9.56 -17.04
CA ASP A 131 4.90 10.84 -16.50
C ASP A 131 5.66 10.65 -15.18
N ALA A 132 6.24 11.74 -14.68
CA ALA A 132 7.08 11.71 -13.50
C ALA A 132 6.30 11.50 -12.20
N GLN A 133 5.04 11.95 -12.14
CA GLN A 133 4.22 11.83 -10.93
C GLN A 133 3.92 10.35 -10.64
N HIS A 134 3.36 9.63 -11.62
CA HIS A 134 3.12 8.18 -11.47
C HIS A 134 4.41 7.39 -11.26
N GLY A 135 5.52 7.81 -11.90
CA GLY A 135 6.81 7.16 -11.70
C GLY A 135 7.30 7.25 -10.25
N GLN A 136 7.12 8.40 -9.61
CA GLN A 136 7.44 8.59 -8.19
C GLN A 136 6.46 7.82 -7.31
N ASP A 137 5.15 7.96 -7.55
CA ASP A 137 4.11 7.34 -6.74
C ASP A 137 4.20 5.81 -6.75
N PHE A 138 4.32 5.20 -7.94
CA PHE A 138 4.39 3.73 -8.05
C PHE A 138 5.65 3.16 -7.41
N THR A 139 6.78 3.86 -7.52
CA THR A 139 8.01 3.43 -6.83
C THR A 139 7.84 3.51 -5.32
N ARG A 140 7.17 4.56 -4.81
CA ARG A 140 6.85 4.72 -3.38
C ARG A 140 5.91 3.63 -2.87
N TYR A 141 4.86 3.29 -3.62
CA TYR A 141 3.87 2.29 -3.18
C TYR A 141 4.39 0.85 -3.20
N ARG A 142 5.41 0.57 -4.04
CA ARG A 142 6.00 -0.77 -4.15
C ARG A 142 7.09 -1.06 -3.12
N LEU A 143 7.65 -0.02 -2.50
CA LEU A 143 8.63 -0.15 -1.41
C LEU A 143 7.92 -0.49 -0.09
#